data_AF-A0A158KJG5-F1
#
_entry.id   AF-A0A158KJG5-F1
#
_cell.length_a   1.000
_cell.length_b   1.000
_cell.length_c   1.000
_cell.angle_alpha   90.00
_cell.angle_beta   90.00
_cell.angle_gamma   90.00
#
_symmetry.space_group_name_H-M   'P 1'
#
loop_
_entity.id
_entity.type
_entity.pdbx_description
1 polymer ?
#
loop_
_entity_poly.entity_id
_entity_poly.type
_entity_poly.pdbx_seq_one_letter_code
_entity_poly.pdbx_strand_id
1 'polypeptide(L)'
;MDMVLPPHRVLLSALVHGSYDDEARERIRRLFHSPLGVYVSHASRDHAELRVEFDVASEDLAFTIRTLRQVLPEAAVEEIRPLITTISA
;
A
#
# COMPACT_ATOMS: atom_id res chain seq x y z
N MET A 1 -31.30 -3.73 13.00
CA MET A 1 -30.59 -2.46 12.74
C MET A 1 -29.13 -2.79 12.94
N ASP A 2 -28.46 -3.27 11.89
CA ASP A 2 -27.06 -3.63 11.97
C ASP A 2 -26.23 -2.36 12.12
N MET A 3 -25.55 -2.22 13.26
CA MET A 3 -24.49 -1.25 13.41
C MET A 3 -23.33 -1.71 12.52
N VAL A 4 -23.24 -1.15 11.31
CA VAL A 4 -22.03 -1.23 10.50
C VAL A 4 -20.96 -0.45 11.25
N LEU A 5 -20.18 -1.14 12.08
CA LEU A 5 -18.93 -0.58 12.61
C LEU A 5 -18.07 -0.24 11.39
N PRO A 6 -17.49 0.97 11.32
CA PRO A 6 -16.62 1.31 10.20
C PRO A 6 -15.51 0.26 10.11
N PRO A 7 -15.22 -0.24 8.89
CA PRO A 7 -14.22 -1.29 8.73
C PRO A 7 -12.92 -0.82 9.35
N HIS A 8 -12.31 -1.67 10.18
CA HIS A 8 -11.02 -1.36 10.78
C HIS A 8 -10.01 -1.23 9.64
N ARG A 9 -9.47 -0.03 9.41
CA ARG A 9 -8.52 0.23 8.32
C ARG A 9 -7.09 0.12 8.84
N VAL A 10 -6.17 -0.21 7.97
CA VAL A 10 -4.74 -0.27 8.26
C VAL A 10 -3.98 0.50 7.19
N LEU A 11 -2.93 1.18 7.61
CA LEU A 11 -1.94 1.70 6.69
C LEU A 11 -0.80 0.71 6.57
N LEU A 12 -0.56 0.24 5.35
CA LEU A 12 0.58 -0.57 4.96
C LEU A 12 1.59 0.34 4.27
N SER A 13 2.80 0.48 4.82
CA SER A 13 3.91 1.19 4.18
C SER A 13 4.84 0.18 3.52
N ALA A 14 5.11 0.38 2.23
CA ALA A 14 6.09 -0.40 1.48
C ALA A 14 7.17 0.51 0.90
N LEU A 15 8.41 0.04 0.91
CA LEU A 15 9.59 0.77 0.45
C LEU A 15 10.27 -0.01 -0.67
N VAL A 16 10.58 0.68 -1.75
CA VAL A 16 11.40 0.15 -2.83
C VAL A 16 12.73 0.88 -2.81
N HIS A 17 13.80 0.15 -2.47
CA HIS A 17 15.17 0.65 -2.51
C HIS A 17 15.77 0.46 -3.91
N GLY A 18 16.51 1.46 -4.40
CA GLY A 18 17.50 1.25 -5.46
C GLY A 18 17.45 2.23 -6.62
N SER A 19 18.40 2.04 -7.54
CA SER A 19 18.44 2.71 -8.83
C SER A 19 17.28 2.22 -9.69
N TYR A 20 16.26 3.07 -9.87
CA TYR A 20 15.12 2.82 -10.74
C TYR A 20 15.55 2.69 -12.21
N ASP A 21 15.98 1.50 -12.58
CA ASP A 21 16.09 1.09 -13.97
C ASP A 21 14.71 1.09 -14.65
N ASP A 22 14.71 0.93 -15.97
CA ASP A 22 13.47 1.00 -16.75
C ASP A 22 12.49 -0.11 -16.37
N GLU A 23 12.96 -1.26 -15.89
CA GLU A 23 12.12 -2.38 -15.46
C GLU A 23 11.42 -2.10 -14.12
N ALA A 24 12.13 -1.54 -13.14
CA ALA A 24 11.55 -1.09 -11.88
C ALA A 24 10.51 0.01 -12.12
N ARG A 25 10.79 0.96 -13.02
CA ARG A 25 9.83 2.01 -13.41
C ARG A 25 8.56 1.43 -14.02
N GLU A 26 8.70 0.42 -14.87
CA GLU A 26 7.56 -0.26 -15.48
C GLU A 26 6.75 -1.05 -14.45
N ARG A 27 7.40 -1.76 -13.51
CA ARG A 27 6.70 -2.43 -12.40
C ARG A 27 5.96 -1.44 -11.50
N ILE A 28 6.56 -0.30 -11.19
CA ILE A 28 5.90 0.79 -10.45
C ILE A 28 4.68 1.30 -11.23
N ARG A 29 4.77 1.51 -12.54
CA ARG A 29 3.60 1.85 -13.36
C ARG A 29 2.52 0.78 -13.29
N ARG A 30 2.89 -0.49 -13.42
CA ARG A 30 1.95 -1.62 -13.31
C ARG A 30 1.26 -1.67 -11.96
N LEU A 31 1.95 -1.34 -10.86
CA LEU A 31 1.32 -1.22 -9.54
C LEU A 31 0.13 -0.25 -9.58
N PHE A 32 0.34 0.98 -10.07
CA PHE A 32 -0.71 2.00 -10.15
C PHE A 32 -1.87 1.63 -11.09
N HIS A 33 -1.61 0.77 -12.08
CA HIS A 33 -2.63 0.23 -12.99
C HIS A 33 -3.16 -1.14 -12.57
N SER A 34 -2.76 -1.66 -11.40
CA SER A 34 -3.22 -2.94 -10.85
C SER A 34 -4.39 -2.74 -9.87
N PRO A 35 -5.05 -3.82 -9.42
CA PRO A 35 -6.02 -3.75 -8.32
C PRO A 35 -5.45 -3.16 -7.02
N LEU A 36 -4.13 -3.06 -6.85
CA LEU A 36 -3.54 -2.38 -5.70
C LEU A 36 -3.55 -0.86 -5.81
N GLY A 37 -3.60 -0.32 -7.04
CA GLY A 37 -3.59 1.11 -7.29
C GLY A 37 -4.72 1.85 -6.58
N VAL A 38 -5.87 1.19 -6.39
CA VAL A 38 -7.04 1.77 -5.69
C VAL A 38 -6.84 1.91 -4.18
N TYR A 39 -5.90 1.16 -3.60
CA TYR A 39 -5.56 1.24 -2.19
C TYR A 39 -4.42 2.22 -1.92
N VAL A 40 -3.71 2.69 -2.95
CA VAL A 40 -2.59 3.62 -2.75
C VAL A 40 -3.12 4.96 -2.25
N SER A 41 -2.77 5.32 -1.01
CA SER A 41 -3.16 6.58 -0.38
C SER A 41 -2.05 7.63 -0.47
N HIS A 42 -0.80 7.18 -0.54
CA HIS A 42 0.35 8.06 -0.70
C HIS A 42 1.47 7.38 -1.47
N ALA A 43 2.18 8.15 -2.30
CA ALA A 43 3.41 7.71 -2.92
C ALA A 43 4.40 8.87 -2.91
N SER A 44 5.56 8.66 -2.30
CA SER A 44 6.63 9.65 -2.24
C SER A 44 7.96 9.02 -2.62
N ARG A 45 8.76 9.81 -3.31
CA ARG A 45 10.11 9.45 -3.68
C ARG A 45 11.08 10.33 -2.92
N ASP A 46 11.97 9.70 -2.18
CA ASP A 46 13.09 10.37 -1.53
C ASP A 46 14.39 9.75 -2.02
N HIS A 47 15.26 10.56 -2.64
CA HIS A 47 16.50 10.11 -3.26
C HIS A 47 16.37 8.82 -4.10
N ALA A 48 16.83 7.69 -3.56
CA ALA A 48 16.84 6.36 -4.18
C ALA A 48 15.77 5.42 -3.62
N GLU A 49 14.76 5.97 -2.94
CA GLU A 49 13.71 5.23 -2.28
C GLU A 49 12.32 5.72 -2.69
N LEU A 50 11.41 4.77 -2.84
CA LEU A 50 10.01 5.01 -3.20
C LEU A 50 9.21 4.39 -2.10
N ARG A 51 8.57 5.24 -1.32
CA ARG A 51 7.58 4.82 -0.35
C ARG A 51 6.22 4.84 -1.01
N VAL A 52 5.50 3.74 -0.86
CA VAL A 52 4.09 3.62 -1.24
C VAL A 52 3.32 3.23 0.01
N GLU A 53 2.33 4.03 0.37
CA GLU A 53 1.41 3.73 1.45
C GLU A 53 0.08 3.27 0.87
N PHE A 54 -0.47 2.21 1.47
CA PHE A 54 -1.76 1.66 1.11
C PHE A 54 -2.71 1.81 2.29
N ASP A 55 -3.86 2.42 2.04
CA ASP A 55 -4.98 2.45 2.98
C ASP A 55 -5.92 1.29 2.66
N VAL A 56 -5.90 0.27 3.52
CA VAL A 56 -6.52 -1.04 3.26
C VAL A 56 -7.52 -1.38 4.36
N ALA A 57 -8.65 -1.98 4.00
CA ALA A 57 -9.50 -2.63 5.00
C ALA A 57 -8.73 -3.81 5.63
N SER A 58 -8.88 -4.04 6.94
CA SER A 58 -8.12 -5.10 7.62
C SER A 58 -8.37 -6.50 7.02
N GLU A 59 -9.57 -6.74 6.49
CA GLU A 59 -9.92 -7.98 5.78
C GLU A 59 -9.17 -8.19 4.46
N ASP A 60 -8.78 -7.10 3.79
CA ASP A 60 -8.07 -7.11 2.51
C ASP A 60 -6.53 -7.11 2.67
N LEU A 61 -6.02 -7.01 3.90
CA LEU A 61 -4.58 -6.88 4.16
C LEU A 61 -3.77 -8.08 3.61
N ALA A 62 -4.23 -9.30 3.86
CA ALA A 62 -3.55 -10.51 3.39
C ALA A 62 -3.50 -10.58 1.85
N PHE A 63 -4.61 -10.21 1.20
CA PHE A 63 -4.67 -10.11 -0.26
C PHE A 63 -3.71 -9.03 -0.78
N THR A 64 -3.66 -7.88 -0.11
CA THR A 64 -2.82 -6.74 -0.49
C THR A 64 -1.34 -7.11 -0.43
N ILE A 65 -0.87 -7.70 0.67
CA ILE A 65 0.53 -8.12 0.82
C ILE A 65 0.91 -9.18 -0.22
N ARG A 66 0.04 -10.16 -0.46
CA ARG A 66 0.29 -11.21 -1.46
C ARG A 66 0.41 -10.61 -2.86
N THR A 67 -0.52 -9.74 -3.23
CA THR A 67 -0.54 -9.11 -4.54
C THR A 67 0.66 -8.17 -4.71
N LEU A 68 1.05 -7.43 -3.66
CA LEU A 68 2.18 -6.50 -3.70
C LEU A 68 3.46 -7.23 -4.07
N ARG A 69 3.72 -8.40 -3.46
CA ARG A 69 4.86 -9.25 -3.77
C ARG A 69 4.86 -9.79 -5.21
N GLN A 70 3.70 -9.86 -5.87
CA GLN A 70 3.58 -10.31 -7.25
C GLN A 70 3.80 -9.16 -8.25
N VAL A 71 3.24 -7.97 -7.98
CA VAL A 71 3.34 -6.82 -8.90
C VAL A 71 4.61 -5.98 -8.69
N LEU A 72 5.15 -5.97 -7.48
CA LEU A 72 6.33 -5.19 -7.09
C LEU A 72 7.19 -6.01 -6.10
N PRO A 73 7.84 -7.11 -6.55
CA PRO A 73 8.61 -8.02 -5.69
C PRO A 73 9.80 -7.35 -4.98
N GLU A 74 10.28 -6.21 -5.47
CA GLU A 74 11.33 -5.39 -4.88
C GLU A 74 10.86 -4.53 -3.70
N ALA A 75 9.55 -4.46 -3.44
CA ALA A 75 8.98 -3.73 -2.33
C ALA A 75 9.14 -4.50 -1.02
N ALA A 76 9.80 -3.89 -0.04
CA ALA A 76 9.82 -4.33 1.34
C ALA A 76 8.60 -3.74 2.08
N VAL A 77 7.89 -4.56 2.84
CA VAL A 77 6.87 -4.05 3.78
C VAL A 77 7.59 -3.56 5.03
N GLU A 78 7.55 -2.24 5.26
CA GLU A 78 8.25 -1.60 6.38
C GLU A 78 7.37 -1.51 7.63
N GLU A 79 6.09 -1.19 7.45
CA GLU A 79 5.18 -0.94 8.57
C GLU A 79 3.75 -1.34 8.21
N ILE A 80 3.02 -1.88 9.20
CA ILE A 80 1.58 -2.04 9.15
C ILE A 80 1.02 -1.47 10.45
N ARG A 81 0.18 -0.43 10.36
CA ARG A 81 -0.40 0.22 11.53
C ARG A 81 -1.91 0.43 11.40
N PRO A 82 -2.69 0.28 12.48
CA PRO A 82 -4.11 0.64 12.48
C PRO A 82 -4.34 2.11 12.12
N LEU A 83 -5.31 2.37 11.25
CA LEU A 83 -5.85 3.71 11.01
C LEU A 83 -6.97 3.96 12.01
N ILE A 84 -6.63 4.63 13.11
CA ILE A 84 -7.61 5.03 14.12
C ILE A 84 -8.39 6.21 13.54
N THR A 85 -9.55 5.96 12.96
CA THR A 85 -10.48 7.03 12.59
C THR A 85 -11.21 7.47 13.86
N THR A 86 -10.73 8.53 14.50
CA THR A 86 -11.50 9.16 15.58
C THR A 86 -12.75 9.78 14.97
N ILE A 87 -13.88 9.10 15.10
CA ILE A 87 -15.18 9.67 14.75
C ILE A 87 -15.45 10.74 15.83
N SER A 88 -15.24 12.00 15.49
CA SER A 88 -15.70 13.11 16.35
C SER A 88 -17.23 13.12 16.28
N ALA A 89 -17.86 12.86 17.43
CA ALA A 89 -19.32 12.95 17.62
C ALA A 89 -19.77 14.40 17.76
#